data_AF-A0A661FP25-F1
#
_entry.id   AF-A0A661FP25-F1
#
_cell.length_a   1.000
_cell.length_b   1.000
_cell.length_c   1.000
_cell.angle_alpha   90.00
_cell.angle_beta   90.00
_cell.angle_gamma   90.00
#
_symmetry.space_group_name_H-M   'P 1'
#
loop_
_entity.id
_entity.type
_entity.pdbx_description
1 polymer ?
#
loop_
_entity_poly.entity_id
_entity_poly.type
_entity_poly.pdbx_seq_one_letter_code
_entity_poly.pdbx_strand_id
1 'polypeptide(L)' 'MNSNNTVTVDQSTSVASTKNLQLFAAAALGMIILFGVGFAPMDIAHNAAHDTRHSVAFPCH' A
#
# COMPACT_ATOMS: atom_id res chain seq x y z
N MET A 1 56.23 4.89 6.88
CA MET A 1 55.09 4.07 6.44
C MET A 1 53.83 4.92 6.58
N ASN A 2 53.10 5.18 5.48
CA ASN A 2 51.91 6.03 5.45
C ASN A 2 50.66 5.14 5.39
N SER A 3 49.91 5.05 6.49
CA SER A 3 48.69 4.24 6.58
C SER A 3 47.48 5.06 6.13
N ASN A 4 47.09 4.88 4.87
CA ASN A 4 45.84 5.41 4.33
C ASN A 4 44.68 4.56 4.86
N ASN A 5 44.20 4.87 6.06
CA ASN A 5 43.01 4.22 6.62
C ASN A 5 41.78 4.74 5.85
N THR A 6 41.21 3.89 4.99
CA THR A 6 39.97 4.16 4.29
C THR A 6 38.87 4.42 5.31
N VAL A 7 38.47 5.67 5.43
CA VAL A 7 37.29 6.09 6.18
C VAL A 7 36.10 5.35 5.57
N THR A 8 35.62 4.32 6.27
CA THR A 8 34.31 3.73 6.01
C THR A 8 33.28 4.82 6.25
N VAL A 9 32.73 5.35 5.17
CA VAL A 9 31.58 6.25 5.21
C VAL A 9 30.40 5.43 5.72
N ASP A 10 30.23 5.41 7.05
CA ASP A 10 29.00 4.96 7.67
C ASP A 10 27.94 6.00 7.32
N GLN A 11 27.26 5.77 6.20
CA GLN A 11 26.11 6.55 5.78
C GLN A 11 24.93 6.15 6.67
N SER A 12 25.02 6.50 7.96
CA SER A 12 23.88 6.61 8.85
C SER A 12 22.94 7.65 8.27
N THR A 13 22.07 7.21 7.36
CA THR A 13 20.98 8.03 6.85
C THR A 13 20.13 8.42 8.05
N SER A 14 20.09 9.72 8.34
CA SER A 14 19.40 10.28 9.49
C SER A 14 17.89 10.09 9.31
N VAL A 15 17.37 8.94 9.75
CA VAL A 15 15.94 8.57 9.76
C VAL A 15 15.10 9.58 10.58
N ALA A 16 15.76 10.45 11.34
CA ALA A 16 15.17 11.55 12.09
C ALA A 16 14.50 12.61 11.20
N SER A 17 15.00 12.86 9.99
CA SER A 17 14.45 13.94 9.13
C SER A 17 13.27 13.47 8.26
N THR A 18 13.09 12.16 8.10
CA THR A 18 12.06 11.54 7.25
C THR A 18 10.81 11.12 7.99
N LYS A 19 10.79 11.17 9.33
CA LYS A 19 9.64 10.71 10.15
C LYS A 19 8.33 11.43 9.79
N ASN A 20 8.38 12.75 9.59
CA ASN A 20 7.19 13.52 9.21
C ASN A 20 6.72 13.15 7.81
N LEU A 21 7.64 12.95 6.86
CA LEU A 21 7.31 12.51 5.51
C LEU A 21 6.71 11.10 5.51
N GLN A 22 7.25 10.19 6.32
CA GLN A 22 6.74 8.83 6.52
C GLN A 22 5.32 8.86 7.10
N LEU A 23 5.07 9.72 8.09
CA LEU A 23 3.75 9.87 8.70
C LEU A 23 2.73 10.44 7.72
N PHE A 24 3.11 11.45 6.93
CA PHE A 24 2.27 12.00 5.87
C PHE A 24 2.00 10.97 4.77
N ALA A 25 3.00 10.19 4.36
CA ALA A 25 2.83 9.14 3.36
C ALA A 25 1.87 8.04 3.85
N ALA A 26 2.01 7.61 5.10
CA ALA A 26 1.10 6.65 5.71
C ALA A 26 -0.33 7.20 5.85
N ALA A 27 -0.49 8.46 6.24
CA ALA A 27 -1.79 9.11 6.33
C ALA A 27 -2.44 9.28 4.94
N ALA A 28 -1.67 9.69 3.93
CA ALA A 28 -2.13 9.81 2.55
C ALA A 28 -2.57 8.46 1.99
N LEU A 29 -1.80 7.40 2.23
CA LEU A 29 -2.17 6.03 1.85
C LEU A 29 -3.50 5.62 2.50
N GLY A 30 -3.65 5.87 3.81
CA GLY A 30 -4.90 5.58 4.53
C GLY A 30 -6.09 6.33 3.93
N MET A 31 -5.92 7.62 3.62
CA MET A 31 -6.96 8.43 2.99
C MET A 31 -7.33 7.90 1.60
N ILE A 32 -6.35 7.50 0.78
CA ILE A 32 -6.59 6.91 -0.55
C ILE A 32 -7.42 5.63 -0.41
N ILE A 33 -7.11 4.76 0.56
CA ILE A 33 -7.87 3.53 0.79
C ILE A 33 -9.30 3.87 1.23
N LEU A 34 -9.47 4.76 2.20
CA LEU A 34 -10.79 5.14 2.71
C LEU A 34 -11.65 5.79 1.62
N PHE A 35 -11.09 6.68 0.82
CA PHE A 35 -11.80 7.31 -0.29
C PHE A 35 -12.06 6.32 -1.43
N GLY A 36 -11.05 5.56 -1.82
CA GLY A 36 -11.15 4.57 -2.90
C GLY A 36 -12.19 3.50 -2.61
N VAL A 37 -12.26 3.00 -1.37
CA VAL A 37 -13.25 2.00 -0.95
C VAL A 37 -14.59 2.64 -0.60
N GLY A 38 -14.60 3.76 0.14
CA GLY A 38 -15.81 4.42 0.61
C GLY A 38 -16.64 5.09 -0.49
N PHE A 39 -15.99 5.53 -1.57
CA PHE A 39 -16.64 6.07 -2.77
C PHE A 39 -16.53 5.13 -3.97
N ALA A 40 -16.12 3.87 -3.76
CA ALA A 40 -16.18 2.88 -4.83
C ALA A 40 -17.62 2.76 -5.33
N PRO A 41 -17.87 2.75 -6.64
CA PRO A 41 -19.19 2.47 -7.20
C PRO A 41 -19.58 1.02 -6.87
N MET A 42 -20.27 0.85 -5.76
CA MET A 42 -20.68 -0.45 -5.22
C MET A 42 -21.78 -1.13 -6.03
N ASP A 43 -22.40 -0.46 -7.00
CA ASP A 43 -23.34 -1.07 -7.95
C ASP A 43 -22.68 -2.20 -8.75
N ILE A 44 -21.43 -2.01 -9.19
CA ILE A 44 -20.68 -3.04 -9.93
C ILE A 44 -20.34 -4.22 -9.01
N ALA A 45 -19.95 -3.94 -7.76
CA ALA A 45 -19.61 -4.98 -6.78
C ALA A 45 -20.85 -5.77 -6.31
N HIS A 46 -21.99 -5.09 -6.10
CA HIS A 46 -23.26 -5.73 -5.78
C HIS A 46 -23.75 -6.59 -6.96
N ASN A 47 -23.74 -6.06 -8.18
CA ASN A 47 -24.16 -6.81 -9.37
C ASN A 47 -23.24 -8.01 -9.61
N ALA A 48 -21.92 -7.86 -9.45
CA ALA A 48 -20.98 -8.98 -9.56
C ALA A 48 -21.21 -10.07 -8.50
N ALA A 49 -21.60 -9.71 -7.27
CA ALA A 49 -21.94 -10.69 -6.23
C ALA A 49 -23.25 -11.43 -6.52
N HIS A 50 -24.25 -10.73 -7.07
CA HIS A 50 -25.50 -11.32 -7.52
C HIS A 50 -25.30 -12.23 -8.75
N ASP A 51 -24.46 -11.84 -9.71
CA ASP A 51 -24.12 -12.63 -10.89
C ASP A 51 -23.21 -13.83 -10.54
N THR A 52 -22.38 -13.68 -9.50
CA THR A 52 -21.59 -14.79 -8.94
C THR A 52 -22.51 -15.87 -8.39
N ARG A 53 -23.58 -15.55 -7.67
CA ARG A 53 -24.52 -16.58 -7.15
C ARG A 53 -25.21 -17.37 -8.26
N HIS A 54 -25.41 -16.78 -9.44
CA HIS A 54 -25.94 -17.50 -10.61
C HIS A 54 -24.87 -18.27 -11.40
N SER A 55 -23.59 -17.89 -11.29
CA SER A 55 -22.47 -18.52 -12.01
C SER A 55 -21.69 -19.55 -11.19
N VAL A 56 -21.81 -19.54 -9.86
CA VAL A 56 -21.16 -20.51 -8.95
C VAL A 56 -22.02 -21.75 -8.66
N ALA A 57 -23.26 -21.78 -9.15
CA ALA A 57 -23.99 -23.02 -9.31
C ALA A 57 -23.42 -23.76 -10.52
N PHE A 58 -22.23 -24.34 -10.36
CA PHE A 58 -21.71 -25.33 -11.30
C PHE A 58 -22.79 -26.40 -11.49
N PRO A 59 -23.24 -26.69 -12.72
CA PRO A 59 -24.18 -27.77 -12.96
C PRO A 59 -23.50 -29.09 -12.60
N CYS A 60 -23.95 -29.70 -11.51
CA CYS A 60 -23.61 -31.08 -11.17
C CYS A 60 -24.53 -32.02 -11.96
N HIS A 61 -24.53 -31.92 -13.28
CA HIS A 61 -24.87 -32.96 -14.25
C HIS A 61 -24.67 -32.41 -15.68
#